data_AF-A0A3S4T0F8-F1
#
_entry.id   AF-A0A3S4T0F8-F1
#
_cell.length_a   1.000
_cell.length_b   1.000
_cell.length_c   1.000
_cell.angle_alpha   90.00
_cell.angle_beta   90.00
_cell.angle_gamma   90.00
#
_symmetry.space_group_name_H-M   'P 1'
#
loop_
_entity.id
_entity.type
_entity.pdbx_description
1 polymer ?
#
loop_
_entity_poly.entity_id
_entity_poly.type
_entity_poly.pdbx_seq_one_letter_code
_entity_poly.pdbx_strand_id
1 'polypeptide(L)'
;MEKKIYVSDKAKTQLCKIFSCSKMMVWLALNFKRESDLARKIRYTALTQFGGVPSWKPEEMETTHEEVEKTMTQRYGERVKLVYDRNDGSTHVLIDGKETRVEHNLDVPSFMALQNEVEIMAMSL
;
A
#
# COMPACT_ATOMS: atom_id res chain seq x y z
N MET A 1 -16.68 -7.67 -8.71
CA MET A 1 -16.21 -6.66 -9.69
C MET A 1 -14.72 -6.88 -9.87
N GLU A 2 -14.17 -6.85 -11.10
CA GLU A 2 -12.72 -7.01 -11.27
C GLU A 2 -11.96 -5.78 -10.71
N LYS A 3 -10.88 -6.01 -9.95
CA LYS A 3 -10.04 -4.95 -9.40
C LYS A 3 -9.35 -4.19 -10.55
N LYS A 4 -9.53 -2.87 -10.59
CA LYS A 4 -8.91 -1.98 -11.58
C LYS A 4 -8.64 -0.59 -11.00
N ILE A 5 -7.49 -0.02 -11.33
CA ILE A 5 -7.16 1.38 -11.02
C ILE A 5 -7.36 2.21 -12.29
N TYR A 6 -8.27 3.19 -12.20
CA TYR A 6 -8.54 4.14 -13.28
C TYR A 6 -7.57 5.32 -13.19
N VAL A 7 -6.92 5.63 -14.32
CA VAL A 7 -6.04 6.79 -14.49
C VAL A 7 -6.26 7.38 -15.88
N SER A 8 -5.91 8.66 -16.06
CA SER A 8 -5.93 9.33 -17.36
C SER A 8 -4.97 8.70 -18.37
N ASP A 9 -5.22 8.89 -19.66
CA ASP A 9 -4.30 8.37 -20.69
C ASP A 9 -2.93 9.06 -20.67
N LYS A 10 -2.88 10.33 -20.24
CA LYS A 10 -1.63 11.05 -19.95
C LYS A 10 -0.84 10.33 -18.85
N ALA A 11 -1.50 9.96 -17.76
CA ALA A 11 -0.87 9.21 -16.67
C ALA A 11 -0.34 7.84 -17.14
N LYS A 12 -1.12 7.08 -17.93
CA LYS A 12 -0.63 5.80 -18.50
C LYS A 12 0.65 5.98 -19.31
N THR A 13 0.71 7.05 -20.10
CA THR A 13 1.90 7.38 -20.91
C THR A 13 3.10 7.75 -20.03
N GLN A 14 2.87 8.50 -18.95
CA GLN A 14 3.92 8.85 -17.99
C GLN A 14 4.42 7.63 -17.20
N LEU A 15 3.52 6.73 -16.77
CA LEU A 15 3.88 5.47 -16.13
C LEU A 15 4.77 4.61 -17.03
N CYS A 16 4.46 4.51 -18.33
CA CYS A 16 5.32 3.80 -19.28
C CYS A 16 6.74 4.38 -19.33
N LYS A 17 6.86 5.72 -19.30
CA LYS A 17 8.16 6.41 -19.33
C LYS A 17 8.94 6.21 -18.03
N ILE A 18 8.30 6.39 -16.87
CA ILE A 18 8.92 6.26 -15.55
C ILE A 18 9.48 4.85 -15.36
N PHE A 19 8.70 3.83 -15.72
CA PHE A 19 9.06 2.43 -15.51
C PHE A 19 9.75 1.78 -16.71
N SER A 20 10.02 2.54 -17.77
CA SER A 20 10.62 2.05 -19.02
C SER A 20 9.96 0.76 -19.52
N CYS A 21 8.63 0.71 -19.51
CA CYS A 21 7.86 -0.49 -19.82
C CYS A 21 6.77 -0.23 -20.88
N SER A 22 6.23 -1.30 -21.46
CA SER A 22 5.24 -1.18 -22.53
C SER A 22 3.87 -0.77 -21.98
N LYS A 23 3.05 -0.14 -22.84
CA LYS A 23 1.65 0.19 -22.51
C LYS A 23 0.85 -1.04 -22.09
N MET A 24 1.15 -2.20 -22.66
CA MET A 24 0.53 -3.47 -22.26
C MET A 24 0.91 -3.87 -20.84
N MET A 25 2.17 -3.69 -20.41
CA MET A 25 2.58 -3.97 -19.03
C MET A 25 1.88 -3.05 -18.03
N VAL A 26 1.77 -1.76 -18.33
CA VAL A 26 1.00 -0.82 -17.50
C VAL A 26 -0.47 -1.22 -17.43
N TRP A 27 -1.07 -1.60 -18.56
CA TRP A 27 -2.45 -2.09 -18.58
C TRP A 27 -2.63 -3.36 -17.72
N LEU A 28 -1.75 -4.35 -17.86
CA LEU A 28 -1.80 -5.58 -17.05
C LEU A 28 -1.69 -5.28 -15.56
N ALA A 29 -0.79 -4.37 -15.17
CA ALA A 29 -0.62 -3.96 -13.78
C ALA A 29 -1.88 -3.27 -13.22
N LEU A 30 -2.43 -2.28 -13.94
CA LEU A 30 -3.60 -1.51 -13.49
C LEU A 30 -4.90 -2.33 -13.43
N ASN A 31 -4.98 -3.44 -14.17
CA ASN A 31 -6.12 -4.36 -14.15
C ASN A 31 -5.85 -5.62 -13.31
N PHE A 32 -4.78 -5.65 -12.49
CA PHE A 32 -4.40 -6.78 -11.64
C PHE A 32 -4.29 -8.12 -12.38
N LYS A 33 -3.91 -8.08 -13.66
CA LYS A 33 -3.68 -9.29 -14.49
C LYS A 33 -2.24 -9.78 -14.40
N ARG A 34 -1.38 -9.09 -13.63
CA ARG A 34 0.01 -9.47 -13.40
C ARG A 34 0.44 -9.09 -12.00
N GLU A 35 0.99 -10.06 -11.28
CA GLU A 35 1.58 -9.88 -9.95
C GLU A 35 3.10 -9.98 -10.01
N SER A 36 3.74 -8.83 -10.19
CA SER A 36 5.20 -8.67 -10.10
C SER A 36 5.54 -7.40 -9.34
N ASP A 37 6.78 -7.28 -8.87
CA ASP A 37 7.22 -6.07 -8.16
C ASP A 37 7.10 -4.82 -9.02
N LEU A 38 7.33 -4.94 -10.33
CA LEU A 38 7.09 -3.86 -11.28
C LEU A 38 5.60 -3.49 -11.35
N ALA A 39 4.69 -4.46 -11.40
CA ALA A 39 3.26 -4.21 -11.44
C ALA A 39 2.76 -3.52 -10.15
N ARG A 40 3.24 -3.96 -8.98
CA ARG A 40 2.96 -3.34 -7.69
C ARG A 40 3.43 -1.89 -7.64
N LYS A 41 4.68 -1.62 -8.08
CA LYS A 41 5.21 -0.25 -8.17
C LYS A 41 4.39 0.63 -9.10
N ILE A 42 3.96 0.11 -10.27
CA ILE A 42 3.08 0.84 -11.19
C ILE A 42 1.76 1.20 -10.50
N ARG A 43 1.12 0.26 -9.79
CA ARG A 43 -0.14 0.51 -9.07
C ARG A 43 0.02 1.52 -7.95
N TYR A 44 1.06 1.38 -7.13
CA TYR A 44 1.37 2.32 -6.06
C TYR A 44 1.59 3.75 -6.58
N THR A 45 2.41 3.91 -7.63
CA THR A 45 2.65 5.22 -8.26
C THR A 45 1.39 5.78 -8.91
N ALA A 46 0.53 4.92 -9.50
CA ALA A 46 -0.75 5.36 -10.04
C ALA A 46 -1.66 5.98 -8.97
N LEU A 47 -1.77 5.34 -7.81
CA LEU A 47 -2.59 5.82 -6.68
C LEU A 47 -2.03 7.09 -6.06
N THR A 48 -0.71 7.16 -5.83
CA THR A 48 -0.08 8.27 -5.10
C THR A 48 0.21 9.52 -5.93
N GLN A 49 0.59 9.36 -7.21
CA GLN A 49 1.14 10.47 -8.01
C GLN A 49 0.29 10.84 -9.22
N PHE A 50 -0.62 9.96 -9.65
CA PHE A 50 -1.40 10.16 -10.88
C PHE A 50 -2.91 10.21 -10.66
N GLY A 51 -3.35 10.34 -9.41
CA GLY A 51 -4.77 10.43 -9.05
C GLY A 51 -5.55 9.17 -9.42
N GLY A 52 -4.93 8.00 -9.26
CA GLY A 52 -5.55 6.72 -9.54
C GLY A 52 -6.78 6.48 -8.67
N VAL A 53 -7.89 6.10 -9.30
CA VAL A 53 -9.15 5.79 -8.61
C VAL A 53 -9.39 4.27 -8.67
N PRO A 54 -9.38 3.55 -7.54
CA PRO A 54 -9.68 2.11 -7.52
C PRO A 54 -11.17 1.86 -7.85
N SER A 55 -11.47 0.75 -8.51
CA SER A 55 -12.84 0.29 -8.77
C SER A 55 -13.52 -0.34 -7.55
N TRP A 56 -12.78 -0.53 -6.45
CA TRP A 56 -13.24 -1.13 -5.21
C TRP A 56 -12.97 -0.18 -4.04
N LYS A 57 -13.68 -0.39 -2.93
CA LYS A 57 -13.38 0.29 -1.66
C LYS A 57 -12.23 -0.43 -0.97
N PRO A 58 -11.33 0.29 -0.29
CA PRO A 58 -10.36 -0.33 0.62
C PRO A 58 -11.08 -1.31 1.56
N GLU A 59 -10.42 -2.42 1.87
CA GLU A 59 -10.92 -3.36 2.87
C GLU A 59 -11.00 -2.65 4.23
N GLU A 60 -11.96 -3.05 5.07
CA GLU A 60 -12.08 -2.46 6.41
C GLU A 60 -10.78 -2.70 7.18
N MET A 61 -10.24 -1.63 7.74
CA MET A 61 -9.07 -1.69 8.60
C MET A 61 -9.50 -2.14 9.99
N GLU A 62 -9.03 -3.31 10.41
CA GLU A 62 -9.20 -3.78 11.78
C GLU A 62 -8.05 -3.27 12.64
N THR A 63 -8.33 -2.80 13.85
CA THR A 63 -7.31 -2.45 14.85
C THR A 63 -7.48 -3.30 16.10
N THR A 64 -6.44 -4.02 16.50
CA THR A 64 -6.39 -4.81 17.74
C THR A 64 -5.31 -4.27 18.68
N HIS A 65 -5.53 -4.45 19.98
CA HIS A 65 -4.59 -4.05 21.03
C HIS A 65 -4.22 -5.29 21.84
N GLU A 66 -2.96 -5.71 21.74
CA GLU A 66 -2.43 -6.85 22.47
C GLU A 66 -1.76 -6.34 23.75
N GLU A 67 -2.46 -6.46 24.89
CA GLU A 67 -2.02 -5.85 26.16
C GLU A 67 -0.85 -6.58 26.82
N VAL A 68 -0.69 -7.89 26.61
CA VAL A 68 0.43 -8.67 27.17
C VAL A 68 1.74 -8.31 26.44
N GLU A 69 1.68 -8.26 25.12
CA GLU A 69 2.78 -7.93 24.20
C GLU A 69 3.02 -6.42 24.11
N LYS A 70 2.05 -5.64 24.60
CA LYS A 70 2.00 -4.18 24.56
C LYS A 70 2.06 -3.62 23.13
N THR A 71 1.47 -4.31 22.17
CA THR A 71 1.39 -3.84 20.78
C THR A 71 0.00 -3.30 20.43
N MET A 72 -0.06 -2.46 19.40
CA MET A 72 -1.27 -2.15 18.66
C MET A 72 -1.06 -2.57 17.20
N THR A 73 -1.96 -3.39 16.67
CA THR A 73 -1.88 -3.95 15.32
C THR A 73 -3.03 -3.43 14.47
N GLN A 74 -2.73 -2.83 13.33
CA GLN A 74 -3.70 -2.51 12.29
C GLN A 74 -3.52 -3.44 11.10
N ARG A 75 -4.61 -4.10 10.70
CA ARG A 75 -4.64 -5.02 9.56
C ARG A 75 -5.32 -4.33 8.39
N TYR A 76 -4.63 -4.25 7.26
CA TYR A 76 -5.12 -3.72 6.00
C TYR A 76 -5.32 -4.91 5.05
N GLY A 77 -6.51 -5.51 5.14
CA GLY A 77 -6.78 -6.81 4.55
C GLY A 77 -5.92 -7.93 5.12
N GLU A 78 -5.76 -9.02 4.37
CA GLU A 78 -5.06 -10.22 4.86
C GLU A 78 -3.53 -10.08 4.87
N ARG A 79 -2.98 -9.19 4.03
CA ARG A 79 -1.55 -9.23 3.66
C ARG A 79 -0.70 -8.18 4.38
N VAL A 80 -1.27 -7.04 4.75
CA VAL A 80 -0.50 -5.90 5.27
C VAL A 80 -0.85 -5.63 6.72
N LYS A 81 0.17 -5.46 7.55
CA LYS A 81 0.03 -5.11 8.96
C LYS A 81 0.91 -3.91 9.30
N LEU A 82 0.37 -3.01 10.11
CA LEU A 82 1.11 -1.99 10.83
C LEU A 82 1.09 -2.34 12.32
N VAL A 83 2.25 -2.52 12.93
CA VAL A 83 2.37 -2.90 14.35
C VAL A 83 3.13 -1.81 15.07
N TYR A 84 2.49 -1.17 16.05
CA TYR A 84 3.14 -0.22 16.95
C TYR A 84 3.51 -0.92 18.26
N ASP A 85 4.79 -0.94 18.62
CA ASP A 85 5.29 -1.47 19.89
C ASP A 85 5.32 -0.35 20.94
N ARG A 86 4.55 -0.51 22.03
CA ARG A 86 4.48 0.49 23.11
C ARG A 86 5.65 0.40 24.07
N ASN A 87 6.51 -0.63 23.99
CA ASN A 87 7.68 -0.76 24.86
C ASN A 87 8.80 0.20 24.47
N ASP A 88 9.05 0.36 23.17
CA ASP A 88 10.14 1.17 22.64
C ASP A 88 9.71 2.26 21.64
N GLY A 89 8.42 2.30 21.27
CA GLY A 89 7.86 3.30 20.36
C GLY A 89 8.18 3.03 18.89
N SER A 90 8.58 1.81 18.53
CA SER A 90 8.77 1.43 17.13
C SER A 90 7.43 1.19 16.41
N THR A 91 7.43 1.40 15.10
CA THR A 91 6.33 1.04 14.21
C THR A 91 6.85 0.16 13.08
N HIS A 92 6.31 -1.03 12.95
CA HIS A 92 6.73 -2.07 12.00
C HIS A 92 5.69 -2.24 10.90
N VAL A 93 6.12 -2.22 9.64
CA VAL A 93 5.27 -2.52 8.47
C VAL A 93 5.60 -3.92 7.96
N LEU A 94 4.61 -4.81 7.98
CA LEU A 94 4.76 -6.19 7.52
C LEU A 94 3.88 -6.44 6.30
N ILE A 95 4.44 -7.11 5.29
CA ILE A 95 3.73 -7.61 4.11
C ILE A 95 3.92 -9.12 4.03
N ASP A 96 2.82 -9.87 3.98
CA ASP A 96 2.82 -11.34 3.98
C ASP A 96 3.67 -11.92 5.14
N GLY A 97 3.62 -11.26 6.30
CA GLY A 97 4.38 -11.61 7.51
C GLY A 97 5.86 -11.23 7.49
N LYS A 98 6.38 -10.67 6.40
CA LYS A 98 7.76 -10.19 6.30
C LYS A 98 7.83 -8.71 6.65
N GLU A 99 8.72 -8.34 7.57
CA GLU A 99 9.03 -6.95 7.87
C GLU A 99 9.68 -6.26 6.66
N THR A 100 9.14 -5.11 6.29
CA THR A 100 9.59 -4.34 5.12
C THR A 100 10.09 -2.95 5.48
N ARG A 101 9.65 -2.41 6.62
CA ARG A 101 10.02 -1.08 7.12
C ARG A 101 9.84 -1.04 8.63
N VAL A 102 10.75 -0.34 9.30
CA VAL A 102 10.67 -0.02 10.72
C VAL A 102 10.90 1.48 10.86
N GLU A 103 10.02 2.13 11.61
CA GLU A 103 10.11 3.54 12.00
C GLU A 103 10.17 3.64 13.51
N HIS A 104 10.79 4.70 14.04
CA HIS A 104 10.91 4.90 15.48
C HIS A 104 10.40 6.28 15.88
N ASN A 105 9.71 6.35 17.04
CA ASN A 105 9.33 7.60 17.69
C ASN A 105 8.53 8.56 16.78
N LEU A 106 7.62 8.02 15.98
CA LEU A 106 6.73 8.83 15.15
C LEU A 106 5.82 9.68 16.05
N ASP A 107 5.73 10.97 15.74
CA ASP A 107 4.66 11.80 16.29
C ASP A 107 3.30 11.38 15.68
N VAL A 108 2.21 11.85 16.29
CA VAL A 108 0.86 11.48 15.85
C VAL A 108 0.63 11.81 14.36
N PRO A 109 0.99 13.00 13.83
CA PRO A 109 0.85 13.28 12.40
C PRO A 109 1.66 12.35 11.50
N SER A 110 2.90 12.04 11.85
CA SER A 110 3.75 11.15 11.05
C SER A 110 3.24 9.70 11.08
N PHE A 111 2.72 9.26 12.23
CA PHE A 111 2.05 7.98 12.35
C PHE A 111 0.81 7.89 11.46
N MET A 112 -0.04 8.94 11.46
CA MET A 112 -1.21 9.02 10.59
C MET A 112 -0.85 9.05 9.10
N ALA A 113 0.24 9.73 8.73
CA ALA A 113 0.75 9.72 7.36
C ALA A 113 1.21 8.31 6.95
N LEU A 114 1.89 7.59 7.84
CA LEU A 114 2.30 6.20 7.61
C LEU A 114 1.09 5.27 7.47
N GLN A 115 0.05 5.42 8.29
CA GLN A 115 -1.20 4.66 8.16
C GLN A 115 -1.81 4.79 6.76
N ASN A 116 -1.89 6.03 6.23
CA ASN A 116 -2.39 6.29 4.88
C ASN A 116 -1.47 5.70 3.80
N GLU A 117 -0.15 5.78 3.97
CA GLU A 117 0.81 5.16 3.05
C GLU A 117 0.63 3.63 2.99
N VAL A 118 0.44 3.00 4.15
CA VAL A 118 0.26 1.55 4.30
C VAL A 118 -1.07 1.09 3.72
N GLU A 119 -2.14 1.88 3.87
CA GLU A 119 -3.42 1.62 3.20
C GLU A 119 -3.26 1.62 1.67
N ILE A 120 -2.59 2.64 1.11
CA ILE A 120 -2.32 2.72 -0.32
C ILE A 120 -1.42 1.57 -0.79
N MET A 121 -0.45 1.17 0.03
CA MET A 121 0.39 0.01 -0.22
C MET A 121 -0.46 -1.26 -0.33
N ALA A 122 -1.36 -1.52 0.63
CA ALA A 122 -2.27 -2.65 0.61
C ALA A 122 -3.18 -2.64 -0.64
N MET A 123 -3.68 -1.48 -1.04
CA MET A 123 -4.46 -1.32 -2.27
C MET A 123 -3.66 -1.59 -3.57
N SER A 124 -2.33 -1.53 -3.50
CA SER A 124 -1.44 -1.80 -4.63
C SER A 124 -0.97 -3.26 -4.72
N LEU A 125 -1.37 -4.13 -3.80
CA LEU A 125 -0.91 -5.53 -3.70
C LEU A 125 -1.83 -6.56 -4.35
#